data_AF-A0A2P7QZB7-F1
#
_entry.id   AF-A0A2P7QZB7-F1
#
_cell.length_a   1.000
_cell.length_b   1.000
_cell.length_c   1.000
_cell.angle_alpha   90.00
_cell.angle_beta   90.00
_cell.angle_gamma   90.00
#
_symmetry.space_group_name_H-M   'P 1'
#
loop_
_entity.id
_entity.type
_entity.pdbx_description
1 polymer ?
#
loop_
_entity_poly.entity_id
_entity_poly.type
_entity_poly.pdbx_seq_one_letter_code
_entity_poly.pdbx_strand_id
1 'polypeptide(L)' 'MKSQDVEYYQKRAEQELERALAASHPVAVSSHYRLSAMYLDLVHDSPARPTRPRNPLQN' A
#
# COMPACT_ATOMS: atom_id res chain seq x y z
N MET A 1 17.59 -0.68 -13.64
CA MET A 1 16.74 -1.26 -12.58
C MET A 1 15.65 -0.25 -12.26
N LYS A 2 14.55 -0.22 -13.04
CA LYS A 2 13.44 0.73 -12.81
C LYS A 2 12.08 0.11 -13.13
N SER A 3 11.97 -0.67 -14.22
CA SER A 3 10.68 -1.23 -14.65
C SER A 3 10.29 -2.50 -13.89
N GLN A 4 11.25 -3.40 -13.63
CA GLN A 4 11.01 -4.65 -12.88
C GLN A 4 10.64 -4.40 -11.42
N ASP A 5 11.21 -3.36 -10.81
CA ASP A 5 10.90 -3.00 -9.42
C ASP A 5 9.48 -2.42 -9.30
N VAL A 6 9.05 -1.60 -10.26
CA VAL A 6 7.68 -1.05 -10.32
C VAL A 6 6.64 -2.16 -10.49
N GLU A 7 6.84 -3.07 -11.44
CA GLU A 7 5.92 -4.19 -11.66
C GLU A 7 5.86 -5.11 -10.43
N TYR A 8 7.01 -5.36 -9.79
CA TYR A 8 7.07 -6.12 -8.55
C TYR A 8 6.23 -5.46 -7.44
N TYR A 9 6.45 -4.16 -7.17
CA TYR A 9 5.72 -3.46 -6.11
C TYR A 9 4.24 -3.34 -6.40
N GLN A 10 3.85 -3.11 -7.66
CA GLN A 10 2.43 -3.10 -8.04
C GLN A 10 1.78 -4.47 -7.79
N LYS A 11 2.39 -5.55 -8.26
CA LYS A 11 1.87 -6.91 -8.03
C LYS A 11 1.77 -7.25 -6.55
N ARG A 12 2.75 -6.82 -5.75
CA ARG A 12 2.71 -7.02 -4.29
C ARG A 12 1.58 -6.22 -3.66
N ALA A 13 1.32 -4.98 -4.08
CA ALA A 13 0.19 -4.20 -3.61
C ALA A 13 -1.16 -4.88 -3.90
N GLU A 14 -1.34 -5.41 -5.11
CA GLU A 14 -2.54 -6.15 -5.53
C GLU A 14 -2.75 -7.40 -4.67
N GLN A 15 -1.69 -8.18 -4.42
CA GLN A 15 -1.77 -9.37 -3.55
C GLN A 15 -2.16 -9.04 -2.10
N GLU A 16 -1.68 -7.92 -1.56
CA GLU A 16 -2.07 -7.51 -0.21
C GLU A 16 -3.54 -7.07 -0.18
N LEU A 17 -4.08 -6.46 -1.24
CA LEU A 17 -5.51 -6.15 -1.34
C LEU A 17 -6.37 -7.42 -1.38
N GLU A 18 -5.96 -8.43 -2.15
CA GLU A 18 -6.65 -9.74 -2.17
C GLU A 18 -6.66 -10.38 -0.77
N ARG A 19 -5.53 -10.33 -0.05
CA ARG A 19 -5.43 -10.81 1.33
C ARG A 19 -6.29 -10.02 2.30
N ALA A 20 -6.40 -8.69 2.12
CA ALA A 20 -7.29 -7.86 2.91
C ALA A 20 -8.76 -8.28 2.73
N LEU A 21 -9.18 -8.56 1.49
CA LEU A 21 -10.54 -9.03 1.18
C LEU A 21 -10.83 -10.42 1.75
N ALA A 22 -9.83 -11.30 1.80
CA ALA A 22 -9.97 -12.64 2.35
C ALA A 22 -9.87 -12.71 3.88
N ALA A 23 -9.36 -11.67 4.54
CA ALA A 23 -9.12 -11.66 5.97
C ALA A 23 -10.41 -11.37 6.77
N SER A 24 -10.74 -12.23 7.72
CA SER A 24 -11.90 -12.03 8.61
C SER A 24 -11.60 -11.16 9.82
N HIS A 25 -10.32 -11.05 10.22
CA HIS A 25 -9.94 -10.30 11.42
C HIS A 25 -9.65 -8.82 11.09
N PRO A 26 -10.30 -7.84 11.73
CA PRO A 26 -10.15 -6.43 11.38
C PRO A 26 -8.71 -5.90 11.41
N VAL A 27 -7.90 -6.39 12.36
CA VAL A 27 -6.47 -6.02 12.45
C VAL A 27 -5.66 -6.55 11.26
N ALA A 28 -6.00 -7.75 10.76
CA ALA A 28 -5.34 -8.31 9.59
C ALA A 28 -5.72 -7.52 8.33
N VAL A 29 -7.01 -7.21 8.16
CA VAL A 29 -7.50 -6.32 7.08
C VAL A 29 -6.75 -4.99 7.09
N SER A 30 -6.66 -4.32 8.24
CA SER A 30 -5.93 -3.05 8.37
C SER A 30 -4.43 -3.19 8.07
N SER A 31 -3.82 -4.33 8.42
CA SER A 31 -2.40 -4.57 8.18
C SER A 31 -2.13 -4.73 6.69
N HIS A 32 -2.96 -5.50 5.99
CA HIS A 32 -2.87 -5.68 4.55
C HIS A 32 -3.06 -4.37 3.78
N TYR A 33 -4.03 -3.53 4.17
CA TYR A 33 -4.18 -2.20 3.56
C TYR A 33 -2.98 -1.27 3.78
N ARG A 34 -2.31 -1.37 4.94
CA ARG A 34 -1.09 -0.59 5.20
C ARG A 34 0.06 -1.05 4.31
N LEU A 35 0.22 -2.36 4.14
CA LEU A 35 1.25 -2.91 3.25
C LEU A 35 1.00 -2.56 1.79
N SER A 36 -0.26 -2.64 1.33
CA SER A 36 -0.59 -2.25 -0.05
C SER A 36 -0.28 -0.77 -0.30
N ALA A 37 -0.60 0.11 0.66
CA ALA A 37 -0.25 1.53 0.57
C ALA A 37 1.26 1.76 0.50
N MET A 38 2.06 1.08 1.33
CA MET A 38 3.53 1.20 1.29
C MET A 38 4.11 0.74 -0.06
N TYR A 39 3.60 -0.34 -0.64
CA TYR A 39 4.05 -0.81 -1.95
C TYR A 39 3.68 0.19 -3.07
N LEU A 40 2.49 0.79 -3.02
CA LEU A 40 2.10 1.83 -3.97
C LEU A 40 2.91 3.11 -3.79
N ASP A 41 3.27 3.46 -2.55
CA ASP A 41 4.17 4.57 -2.29
C ASP A 41 5.52 4.29 -2.95
N LEU A 42 6.09 3.07 -2.87
CA LEU A 42 7.34 2.73 -3.58
C LEU A 42 7.23 2.80 -5.12
N VAL A 43 6.05 2.56 -5.68
CA VAL A 43 5.78 2.77 -7.12
C VAL A 43 5.73 4.26 -7.46
N HIS A 44 5.20 5.08 -6.56
CA HIS A 44 4.89 6.49 -6.80
C HIS A 44 5.89 7.49 -6.23
N ASP A 45 6.80 7.08 -5.33
CA ASP A 45 7.92 7.86 -4.76
C ASP A 45 9.11 7.99 -5.73
N SER A 46 8.79 8.02 -7.03
CA SER A 46 9.44 9.00 -7.90
C SER A 46 9.19 10.39 -7.27
N PRO A 47 10.17 11.32 -7.23
CA PRO A 47 10.26 12.45 -6.28
C PRO A 47 9.18 13.56 -6.37
N ALA A 48 7.95 13.26 -6.80
CA ALA A 48 6.89 14.22 -7.08
C ALA A 48 5.68 14.14 -6.13
N ARG A 49 5.63 13.25 -5.13
CA ARG A 49 4.47 13.19 -4.24
C ARG A 49 4.75 13.78 -2.85
N PRO A 50 4.19 14.95 -2.50
CA PRO A 50 4.23 15.41 -1.12
C PRO A 50 3.46 14.41 -0.27
N THR A 51 4.12 13.94 0.79
CA THR A 51 3.58 13.06 1.83
C THR A 51 2.18 13.52 2.21
N ARG A 52 1.15 12.69 1.93
CA ARG A 52 -0.19 12.97 2.46
C ARG A 52 -0.05 13.05 3.99
N PRO A 53 -0.43 14.16 4.65
CA PRO A 53 -0.45 14.19 6.09
C PRO A 53 -1.35 13.06 6.57
N ARG A 54 -0.81 12.18 7.42
CA ARG A 54 -1.58 11.17 8.14
C ARG A 54 -2.51 11.94 9.07
N ASN A 55 -3.70 12.30 8.59
CA ASN A 55 -4.70 12.97 9.39
C ASN A 55 -5.12 11.99 10.50
N PRO A 56 -4.90 12.29 11.79
CA PRO A 56 -5.59 11.57 12.84
C PRO A 56 -7.07 11.91 12.67
N LEU A 57 -7.93 10.89 12.61
CA LEU A 57 -9.37 11.07 12.70
C LEU A 57 -9.68 11.93 13.93
N GLN A 58 -10.00 13.21 13.71
CA GLN A 58 -10.65 14.09 14.66
C GLN A 58 -12.13 14.14 14.29
N ASN A 59 -12.92 13.27 14.92
CA ASN A 59 -14.23 13.52 15.52
C ASN A 59 -14.92 12.20 15.85
#